data_AF-A0A520KL49-F1
#
_entry.id   AF-A0A520KL49-F1
#
_cell.length_a   1.000
_cell.length_b   1.000
_cell.length_c   1.000
_cell.angle_alpha   90.00
_cell.angle_beta   90.00
_cell.angle_gamma   90.00
#
_symmetry.space_group_name_H-M   'P 1'
#
loop_
_entity.id
_entity.type
_entity.pdbx_description
1 polymer ?
#
loop_
_entity_poly.entity_id
_entity_poly.type
_entity_poly.pdbx_seq_one_letter_code
_entity_poly.pdbx_strand_id
1 'polypeptide(L)' 'MKYTKFEKARIIGARALQISLGAPVLVEVDEDMESIDIARKELKEGVIPLTVRDKTKDRNHYFGNLEDYLESQAGSA' A
#
# COMPACT_ATOMS: atom_id res chain seq x y z
N MET A 1 -4.34 2.54 12.26
CA MET A 1 -3.24 2.95 11.37
C MET A 1 -3.37 4.44 11.05
N LYS A 2 -2.36 5.30 11.28
CA LYS A 2 -2.49 6.75 11.01
C LYS A 2 -1.30 7.28 10.22
N TYR A 3 -1.36 7.14 8.89
CA TYR A 3 -0.45 7.83 7.97
C TYR A 3 -0.67 9.34 8.04
N THR A 4 0.41 10.10 7.89
CA THR A 4 0.31 11.54 7.64
C THR A 4 -0.31 11.80 6.26
N LYS A 5 -0.83 13.01 6.05
CA LYS A 5 -1.37 13.42 4.73
C LYS A 5 -0.33 13.29 3.60
N PHE A 6 0.95 13.47 3.92
CA PHE A 6 2.05 13.38 2.96
C PHE A 6 2.38 11.93 2.59
N GLU A 7 2.48 11.05 3.59
CA GLU A 7 2.69 9.61 3.36
C GLU A 7 1.52 9.03 2.58
N LYS A 8 0.29 9.37 2.96
CA LYS A 8 -0.93 8.93 2.24
C LYS A 8 -0.91 9.37 0.77
N ALA A 9 -0.60 10.64 0.51
CA ALA A 9 -0.50 11.14 -0.86
C ALA A 9 0.61 10.43 -1.66
N ARG A 10 1.76 10.17 -1.03
CA ARG A 10 2.90 9.50 -1.67
C ARG A 10 2.62 8.04 -1.99
N ILE A 11 1.97 7.31 -1.08
CA ILE A 11 1.55 5.91 -1.28
C ILE A 11 0.61 5.83 -2.48
N ILE A 12 -0.46 6.65 -2.50
CA ILE A 12 -1.44 6.65 -3.59
C ILE A 12 -0.76 7.00 -4.92
N GLY A 13 0.05 8.05 -4.96
CA GLY A 13 0.72 8.49 -6.19
C GLY A 13 1.69 7.45 -6.75
N ALA A 14 2.52 6.84 -5.88
CA ALA A 14 3.44 5.79 -6.29
C ALA A 14 2.70 4.55 -6.82
N ARG A 15 1.63 4.14 -6.14
CA ARG A 15 0.85 2.98 -6.56
C ARG A 15 0.05 3.23 -7.84
N ALA A 16 -0.56 4.39 -7.99
CA ALA A 16 -1.26 4.78 -9.22
C ALA A 16 -0.30 4.72 -10.43
N LEU A 17 0.94 5.19 -10.26
CA LEU A 17 1.97 5.07 -11.29
C LEU A 17 2.28 3.60 -11.64
N GLN A 18 2.43 2.72 -10.65
CA GLN A 18 2.65 1.29 -10.90
C GLN A 18 1.51 0.69 -11.72
N ILE A 19 0.26 0.97 -11.34
CA ILE A 19 -0.94 0.46 -12.04
C ILE A 19 -0.97 0.97 -13.49
N SER A 20 -0.70 2.27 -13.71
CA SER A 20 -0.62 2.84 -15.06
C SER A 20 0.48 2.23 -15.92
N LEU A 21 1.51 1.64 -15.31
CA LEU A 21 2.58 0.92 -16.01
C LEU A 21 2.27 -0.58 -16.20
N GLY A 22 1.05 -1.02 -15.89
CA GLY A 22 0.61 -2.41 -16.06
C GLY A 22 0.96 -3.33 -14.89
N ALA A 23 1.26 -2.79 -13.70
CA ALA A 23 1.42 -3.62 -12.51
C ALA A 23 0.10 -4.31 -12.13
N PRO A 24 0.16 -5.54 -11.59
CA PRO A 24 -1.04 -6.27 -11.17
C PRO A 24 -1.76 -5.55 -10.02
N VAL A 25 -3.08 -5.58 -10.11
CA VAL A 25 -4.00 -4.96 -9.15
C VAL A 25 -4.50 -6.01 -8.15
N LEU A 26 -4.67 -5.63 -6.89
CA LEU A 26 -5.08 -6.55 -5.81
C LEU A 26 -6.55 -6.40 -5.37
N VAL A 27 -7.32 -5.57 -6.08
CA VAL A 27 -8.75 -5.32 -5.82
C VAL A 27 -9.55 -5.51 -7.09
N GLU A 28 -10.86 -5.72 -6.94
CA GLU A 28 -11.78 -5.73 -8.07
C GLU A 28 -11.80 -4.35 -8.75
N VAL A 29 -11.72 -4.33 -10.09
CA VAL A 29 -11.65 -3.11 -10.90
C VAL A 29 -12.87 -3.08 -11.82
N ASP A 30 -13.58 -1.95 -11.82
CA ASP A 30 -14.64 -1.67 -12.81
C ASP A 30 -14.03 -1.04 -14.07
N GLU A 31 -14.67 -1.20 -15.24
CA GLU A 31 -14.12 -0.76 -16.54
C GLU A 31 -13.76 0.74 -16.61
N ASP A 32 -14.43 1.58 -15.81
CA ASP A 32 -14.24 3.04 -15.82
C ASP A 32 -13.28 3.56 -14.73
N MET A 33 -12.60 2.68 -13.98
CA MET A 33 -11.72 3.13 -12.89
C MET A 33 -10.36 3.61 -13.39
N GLU A 34 -9.98 4.82 -13.00
CA GLU A 34 -8.61 5.30 -13.20
C GLU A 34 -7.62 4.65 -12.22
N SER A 35 -6.34 4.57 -12.60
CA SER A 35 -5.26 4.03 -11.75
C SER A 35 -5.20 4.67 -10.36
N ILE A 36 -5.57 5.94 -10.23
CA ILE A 36 -5.58 6.65 -8.95
C ILE A 36 -6.71 6.18 -8.04
N ASP A 37 -7.85 5.82 -8.60
CA ASP A 37 -9.01 5.35 -7.85
C ASP A 37 -8.82 3.89 -7.42
N ILE A 38 -8.20 3.10 -8.28
CA ILE A 38 -7.73 1.76 -7.95
C ILE A 38 -6.73 1.81 -6.78
N ALA A 39 -5.72 2.67 -6.84
CA ALA A 39 -4.75 2.84 -5.75
C ALA A 39 -5.40 3.31 -4.44
N ARG A 40 -6.45 4.16 -4.51
CA ARG A 40 -7.24 4.58 -3.34
C ARG A 40 -8.03 3.41 -2.76
N LYS A 41 -8.61 2.56 -3.60
CA LYS A 41 -9.37 1.36 -3.20
C LYS A 41 -8.44 0.37 -2.49
N GLU A 42 -7.29 0.05 -3.07
CA GLU A 42 -6.29 -0.82 -2.43
C GLU A 42 -5.80 -0.29 -1.08
N LEU A 43 -5.58 1.03 -0.95
CA LEU A 43 -5.20 1.63 0.32
C LEU A 43 -6.33 1.59 1.36
N LYS A 44 -7.59 1.71 0.94
CA LYS A 44 -8.76 1.64 1.83
C LYS A 44 -8.98 0.21 2.35
N GLU A 45 -8.73 -0.78 1.51
CA GLU A 45 -8.82 -2.21 1.85
C GLU A 45 -7.56 -2.74 2.56
N GLY A 46 -6.47 -1.95 2.60
CA GLY A 46 -5.25 -2.30 3.32
C GLY A 46 -4.36 -3.30 2.58
N VAL A 47 -4.62 -3.56 1.30
CA VAL A 47 -3.91 -4.55 0.47
C VAL A 47 -2.80 -3.96 -0.39
N ILE A 48 -2.62 -2.64 -0.37
CA ILE A 48 -1.64 -1.96 -1.23
C ILE A 48 -0.18 -2.40 -0.92
N PRO A 49 0.60 -2.84 -1.91
CA PRO A 49 1.89 -3.51 -1.68
C PRO A 49 3.07 -2.51 -1.62
N LEU A 50 3.00 -1.54 -0.70
CA LEU A 50 4.07 -0.56 -0.47
C LEU A 50 4.53 -0.62 0.99
N THR A 51 5.53 0.15 1.40
CA THR A 51 5.86 0.28 2.83
C THR A 51 6.41 1.67 3.05
N VAL A 52 6.03 2.30 4.16
CA VAL A 52 6.55 3.62 4.51
C VAL A 52 7.65 3.44 5.54
N ARG A 53 8.87 3.83 5.15
CA ARG A 53 10.02 3.88 6.04
C ARG A 53 10.35 5.34 6.36
N ASP A 54 10.12 5.75 7.60
CA ASP A 54 10.58 7.04 8.12
C ASP A 54 12.05 6.90 8.53
N LYS A 55 12.93 7.77 8.03
CA LYS A 55 14.38 7.74 8.36
C LYS A 55 14.70 8.45 9.68
N THR A 56 13.79 9.29 10.16
CA THR A 56 14.02 10.21 11.27
C THR A 56 13.31 9.78 12.54
N LYS A 57 12.16 9.13 12.39
CA LYS A 57 11.49 8.42 13.45
C LYS A 57 11.75 6.94 13.14
N ASP A 58 12.27 6.16 14.08
CA ASP A 58 12.37 4.68 13.98
C ASP A 58 10.97 4.05 13.95
N ARG A 59 10.16 4.47 12.98
CA ARG A 59 8.80 4.02 12.72
C ARG A 59 8.82 3.43 11.33
N ASN A 60 9.05 2.13 11.28
CA ASN A 60 8.81 1.37 10.07
C ASN A 60 7.31 1.03 10.03
N HIS A 61 6.56 1.66 9.13
CA HIS A 61 5.13 1.41 8.97
C HIS A 61 4.92 0.45 7.80
N TYR A 62 4.90 -0.84 8.14
CA TYR A 62 4.48 -1.91 7.25
C TYR A 62 2.94 -1.89 7.11
N PHE A 63 2.38 -2.58 6.12
CA PHE A 63 0.95 -2.85 6.08
C PHE A 63 0.62 -3.86 7.18
N GLY A 64 0.29 -3.34 8.38
CA GLY A 64 0.24 -4.11 9.64
C GLY A 64 1.33 -3.67 10.61
N ASN A 65 1.35 -4.22 11.83
CA ASN A 65 2.52 -4.08 12.69
C ASN A 65 3.71 -4.84 12.08
N LEU A 66 4.95 -4.47 12.42
CA LEU A 66 6.13 -5.18 11.92
C LEU A 66 6.09 -6.66 12.35
N GLU A 67 5.61 -6.90 13.58
CA GLU A 67 5.37 -8.25 14.08
C GLU A 67 4.39 -9.03 13.17
N ASP A 68 3.24 -8.44 12.84
CA ASP A 68 2.22 -9.07 11.98
C ASP A 68 2.79 -9.44 10.59
N TYR A 69 3.66 -8.59 10.02
CA TYR A 69 4.31 -8.86 8.75
C TYR A 69 5.31 -10.02 8.86
N LEU A 70 6.14 -10.05 9.90
CA LEU A 70 7.10 -11.15 10.12
C LEU A 70 6.40 -12.48 10.39
N GLU A 71 5.30 -12.45 11.15
CA GLU A 71 4.46 -13.63 11.40
C GLU A 71 3.82 -14.15 10.10
N SER A 72 3.36 -13.27 9.21
CA SER A 72 2.84 -13.67 7.90
C SER A 72 3.89 -14.37 7.02
N GLN A 73 5.17 -14.08 7.20
CA GLN A 73 6.27 -14.72 6.48
C GLN A 73 6.68 -16.06 7.13
N ALA A 74 6.53 -16.19 8.44
CA ALA A 74 6.91 -17.39 9.20
C ALA A 74 5.95 -18.58 9.01
N GLY A 75 4.69 -18.33 8.62
CA GLY A 75 3.68 -19.38 8.39
C GLY A 75 3.77 -20.10 7.03
N SER A 76 4.83 -19.87 6.25
CA SER A 76 5.03 -20.47 4.91
C SER A 76 6.12 -21.55 4.86
N ALA A 77 6.49 -22.11 6.02
CA ALA A 77 7.46 -23.20 6.16
C ALA A 77 6.78 -24.54 6.48
#